data_AF-A0A8T4KW23-F1
#
_entry.id   AF-A0A8T4KW23-F1
#
_cell.length_a   1.000
_cell.length_b   1.000
_cell.length_c   1.000
_cell.angle_alpha   90.00
_cell.angle_beta   90.00
_cell.angle_gamma   90.00
#
_symmetry.space_group_name_H-M   'P 1'
#
loop_
_entity.id
_entity.type
_entity.pdbx_description
1 polymer ?
#
loop_
_entity_poly.entity_id
_entity_poly.type
_entity_poly.pdbx_seq_one_letter_code
_entity_poly.pdbx_strand_id
1 'polypeptide(L)'
;MALTLHDITPVGLCVVTGDLFDARRFQSGFCDNTIMKTRDEDLKDKLVSVKRELNSYSTEKKFLDGHKSIIVSNMDKINALVISRFVQQDLKAVESIVVHSKDLMTRVLNASSFDDISALETTFRTKVSLPVYDLFLQYMKKSNIPMV
;
A
#
# COMPACT_ATOMS: atom_id res chain seq x y z
N MET A 1 21.29 -9.29 17.35
CA MET A 1 21.21 -8.82 15.96
C MET A 1 20.48 -7.48 15.98
N ALA A 2 20.99 -6.44 15.34
CA ALA A 2 20.29 -5.15 15.30
C ALA A 2 19.18 -5.22 14.24
N LEU A 3 18.03 -4.64 14.55
CA LEU A 3 16.90 -4.57 13.64
C LEU A 3 17.21 -3.54 12.54
N THR A 4 17.16 -3.96 11.29
CA THR A 4 17.47 -3.07 10.17
C THR A 4 16.19 -2.52 9.54
N LEU A 5 16.29 -1.36 8.89
CA LEU A 5 15.17 -0.78 8.13
C LEU A 5 14.63 -1.78 7.09
N HIS A 6 15.51 -2.61 6.54
CA HIS A 6 15.15 -3.66 5.59
C HIS A 6 14.25 -4.74 6.18
N ASP A 7 14.34 -5.02 7.48
CA ASP A 7 13.52 -6.03 8.15
C ASP A 7 12.08 -5.50 8.39
N ILE A 8 11.92 -4.19 8.58
CA ILE A 8 10.60 -3.53 8.74
C ILE A 8 9.93 -3.22 7.39
N THR A 9 10.72 -3.15 6.31
CA THR A 9 10.23 -2.72 4.99
C THR A 9 8.99 -3.49 4.49
N PRO A 10 8.86 -4.83 4.66
CA PRO A 10 7.63 -5.54 4.27
C PRO A 10 6.39 -5.03 5.01
N VAL A 11 6.52 -4.80 6.32
CA VAL A 11 5.45 -4.27 7.18
C VAL A 11 5.08 -2.85 6.76
N GLY A 12 6.09 -1.99 6.55
CA GLY A 12 5.87 -0.62 6.09
C GLY A 12 5.16 -0.55 4.74
N LEU A 13 5.54 -1.41 3.79
CA LEU A 13 4.84 -1.51 2.51
C LEU A 13 3.40 -2.00 2.65
N CYS A 14 3.11 -2.94 3.57
CA CYS A 14 1.74 -3.35 3.84
C CYS A 14 0.88 -2.19 4.36
N VAL A 15 1.41 -1.35 5.26
CA VAL A 15 0.70 -0.16 5.76
C VAL A 15 0.39 0.82 4.63
N VAL A 16 1.42 1.21 3.87
CA VAL A 16 1.27 2.16 2.75
C VAL A 16 0.31 1.62 1.70
N THR A 17 0.35 0.31 1.42
CA THR A 17 -0.57 -0.31 0.45
C THR A 17 -2.00 -0.39 0.99
N GLY A 18 -2.17 -0.60 2.29
CA GLY A 18 -3.48 -0.57 2.96
C GLY A 18 -4.17 0.79 2.79
N ASP A 19 -3.42 1.88 2.95
CA ASP A 19 -3.96 3.24 2.76
C ASP A 19 -4.43 3.50 1.31
N LEU A 20 -3.88 2.79 0.31
CA LEU A 20 -4.31 2.92 -1.08
C LEU A 20 -5.67 2.26 -1.35
N PHE A 21 -6.09 1.31 -0.53
CA PHE A 21 -7.41 0.69 -0.65
C PHE A 21 -8.53 1.62 -0.14
N ASP A 22 -8.22 2.60 0.71
CA ASP A 22 -9.15 3.67 1.03
C ASP A 22 -9.12 4.73 -0.09
N ALA A 23 -9.86 4.44 -1.16
CA ALA A 23 -9.91 5.32 -2.31
C ALA A 23 -10.46 6.71 -1.98
N ARG A 24 -11.29 6.87 -0.94
CA ARG A 24 -11.78 8.18 -0.48
C ARG A 24 -10.65 8.96 0.19
N ARG A 25 -9.83 8.31 1.01
CA ARG A 25 -8.64 8.92 1.61
C ARG A 25 -7.55 9.22 0.59
N PHE A 26 -7.41 8.38 -0.43
CA PHE A 26 -6.50 8.64 -1.54
C PHE A 26 -6.99 9.82 -2.40
N GLN A 27 -8.27 9.87 -2.76
CA GLN A 27 -8.86 10.97 -3.53
C GLN A 27 -8.90 12.28 -2.75
N SER A 28 -9.17 12.25 -1.44
CA SER A 28 -9.10 13.44 -0.58
C SER A 28 -7.65 13.89 -0.39
N GLY A 29 -6.72 12.96 -0.12
CA GLY A 29 -5.27 13.20 -0.05
C GLY A 29 -4.67 13.78 -1.33
N PHE A 30 -5.19 13.37 -2.49
CA PHE A 30 -4.87 13.93 -3.79
C PHE A 30 -5.48 15.33 -3.90
N CYS A 31 -4.66 16.33 -3.56
CA CYS A 31 -5.04 17.75 -3.43
C CYS A 31 -5.82 18.12 -2.15
N ASP A 32 -5.65 17.38 -1.05
CA ASP A 32 -6.24 17.79 0.23
C ASP A 32 -5.70 19.14 0.66
N ASN A 33 -6.50 19.86 1.46
CA ASN A 33 -6.34 21.27 1.85
C ASN A 33 -5.04 21.63 2.58
N THR A 34 -4.08 20.71 2.65
CA THR A 34 -2.72 20.83 3.17
C THR A 34 -1.65 21.11 2.12
N ILE A 35 -2.00 21.44 0.85
CA ILE A 35 -0.99 21.87 -0.13
C ILE A 35 -0.13 23.02 0.44
N MET A 36 -0.72 23.87 1.28
CA MET A 36 0.04 24.75 2.17
C MET A 36 -0.53 24.77 3.57
N LYS A 37 0.35 24.57 4.57
CA LYS A 37 0.06 24.86 5.98
C LYS A 37 0.27 26.34 6.32
N THR A 38 0.98 27.07 5.45
CA THR A 38 1.34 28.49 5.62
C THR A 38 0.55 29.32 4.61
N ARG A 39 -0.02 30.46 5.03
CA ARG A 39 -0.75 31.35 4.11
C ARG A 39 0.24 32.18 3.28
N ASP A 40 0.59 31.66 2.10
CA ASP A 40 1.28 32.42 1.06
C ASP A 40 0.29 32.68 -0.08
N GLU A 41 -0.16 33.94 -0.23
CA GLU A 41 -1.20 34.30 -1.20
C GLU A 41 -0.69 34.21 -2.66
N ASP A 42 0.62 34.36 -2.92
CA ASP A 42 1.20 34.25 -4.27
C ASP A 42 1.24 32.80 -4.76
N LEU A 43 1.47 31.85 -3.84
CA LEU A 43 1.45 30.42 -4.12
C LEU A 43 0.02 29.87 -4.23
N LYS A 44 -0.91 30.43 -3.46
CA LYS A 44 -2.31 29.98 -3.39
C LYS A 44 -2.98 29.96 -4.76
N ASP A 45 -2.85 31.02 -5.56
CA ASP A 45 -3.51 31.11 -6.87
C ASP A 45 -2.96 30.06 -7.87
N LYS A 46 -1.63 29.83 -7.86
CA LYS A 46 -1.00 28.78 -8.68
C LYS A 46 -1.47 27.40 -8.26
N LEU A 47 -1.55 27.14 -6.96
CA LEU A 47 -1.98 25.86 -6.41
C LEU A 47 -3.47 25.60 -6.64
N VAL A 48 -4.33 26.63 -6.60
CA VAL A 48 -5.75 26.51 -6.95
C VAL A 48 -5.92 26.14 -8.43
N SER A 49 -5.12 26.72 -9.33
CA SER A 49 -5.12 26.36 -10.76
C SER A 49 -4.74 24.89 -10.96
N VAL A 50 -3.62 24.46 -10.36
CA VAL A 50 -3.15 23.07 -10.41
C VAL A 50 -4.18 22.11 -9.80
N LYS A 51 -4.82 22.48 -8.68
CA LYS A 51 -5.88 21.67 -8.05
C LYS A 51 -7.09 21.50 -8.96
N ARG A 52 -7.51 22.55 -9.69
CA ARG A 52 -8.62 22.48 -10.65
C ARG A 52 -8.29 21.56 -11.83
N GLU A 53 -7.06 21.64 -12.35
CA GLU A 53 -6.59 20.74 -13.41
C GLU A 53 -6.56 19.29 -12.92
N LEU A 54 -5.95 19.01 -11.77
CA LEU A 54 -5.85 17.67 -11.20
C LEU A 54 -7.23 17.05 -10.87
N ASN A 55 -8.18 17.85 -10.40
CA ASN A 55 -9.55 17.41 -10.18
C ASN A 55 -10.32 17.12 -11.48
N SER A 56 -9.89 17.65 -12.63
CA SER A 56 -10.45 17.27 -13.93
C SER A 56 -9.91 15.92 -14.44
N TYR A 57 -8.73 15.51 -13.95
CA TYR A 57 -8.10 14.22 -14.27
C TYR A 57 -8.55 13.06 -13.37
N SER A 58 -9.11 13.32 -12.19
CA SER A 58 -9.57 12.28 -11.26
C SER A 58 -10.73 11.44 -11.81
N THR A 59 -11.48 11.97 -12.78
CA THR A 59 -12.51 11.27 -13.57
C THR A 59 -11.94 10.52 -14.78
N GLU A 60 -10.66 10.69 -15.11
CA GLU A 60 -10.04 10.10 -16.29
C GLU A 60 -9.63 8.65 -16.01
N LYS A 61 -9.98 7.73 -16.91
CA LYS A 61 -9.62 6.29 -16.85
C LYS A 61 -8.13 6.05 -16.54
N LYS A 62 -7.26 6.96 -17.00
CA LYS A 62 -5.81 6.94 -16.74
C LYS A 62 -5.44 7.07 -15.26
N PHE A 63 -6.22 7.84 -14.49
CA PHE A 63 -5.98 8.01 -13.05
C PHE A 63 -6.26 6.71 -12.28
N LEU A 64 -7.36 6.03 -12.61
CA LEU A 64 -7.66 4.71 -12.08
C LEU A 64 -6.58 3.69 -12.47
N ASP A 65 -6.14 3.69 -13.73
CA ASP A 65 -5.08 2.78 -14.20
C ASP A 65 -3.74 3.05 -13.50
N GLY A 66 -3.39 4.32 -13.25
CA GLY A 66 -2.22 4.70 -12.46
C GLY A 66 -2.32 4.23 -11.01
N HIS A 67 -3.48 4.43 -10.37
CA HIS A 67 -3.73 3.98 -9.00
C HIS A 67 -3.61 2.46 -8.85
N LYS A 68 -4.22 1.69 -9.76
CA LYS A 68 -4.06 0.22 -9.84
C LYS A 68 -2.59 -0.18 -9.96
N SER A 69 -1.84 0.51 -10.83
CA SER A 69 -0.43 0.22 -11.07
C SER A 69 0.42 0.38 -9.81
N ILE A 70 0.14 1.40 -8.99
CA ILE A 70 0.84 1.62 -7.72
C ILE A 70 0.54 0.48 -6.73
N ILE A 71 -0.73 0.10 -6.58
CA ILE A 71 -1.14 -0.99 -5.68
C ILE A 71 -0.46 -2.30 -6.09
N VAL A 72 -0.51 -2.64 -7.38
CA VAL A 72 0.09 -3.87 -7.93
C VAL A 72 1.61 -3.85 -7.76
N SER A 73 2.27 -2.72 -8.00
CA SER A 73 3.72 -2.58 -7.79
C SER A 73 4.11 -2.79 -6.33
N ASN A 74 3.34 -2.24 -5.39
CA ASN A 74 3.61 -2.45 -3.97
C ASN A 74 3.37 -3.90 -3.54
N MET A 75 2.33 -4.55 -4.04
CA MET A 75 2.09 -5.98 -3.79
C MET A 75 3.21 -6.87 -4.32
N ASP A 76 3.74 -6.58 -5.51
CA ASP A 76 4.88 -7.29 -6.07
C ASP A 76 6.14 -7.15 -5.19
N LYS A 77 6.42 -5.93 -4.73
CA LYS A 77 7.52 -5.66 -3.77
C LYS A 77 7.32 -6.41 -2.45
N ILE A 78 6.10 -6.42 -1.90
CA ILE A 78 5.76 -7.19 -0.70
C ILE A 78 6.07 -8.67 -0.94
N ASN A 79 5.62 -9.25 -2.05
CA ASN A 79 5.89 -10.65 -2.38
C ASN A 79 7.38 -10.95 -2.45
N ALA A 80 8.16 -10.14 -3.18
CA ALA A 80 9.59 -10.30 -3.30
C ALA A 80 10.29 -10.28 -1.93
N LEU A 81 9.90 -9.34 -1.06
CA LEU A 81 10.49 -9.20 0.26
C LEU A 81 10.10 -10.35 1.19
N VAL A 82 8.82 -10.72 1.22
CA VAL A 82 8.29 -11.83 2.04
C VAL A 82 8.98 -13.14 1.68
N ILE A 83 9.13 -13.43 0.38
CA ILE A 83 9.89 -14.60 -0.11
C ILE A 83 11.33 -14.51 0.37
N SER A 84 12.02 -13.39 0.10
CA SER A 84 13.45 -13.26 0.42
C SER A 84 13.76 -13.39 1.92
N ARG A 85 12.83 -13.02 2.80
CA ARG A 85 13.06 -12.92 4.25
C ARG A 85 12.49 -14.07 5.06
N PHE A 86 11.32 -14.58 4.68
CA PHE A 86 10.55 -15.49 5.54
C PHE A 86 10.44 -16.91 4.99
N VAL A 87 10.91 -17.19 3.76
CA VAL A 87 10.77 -18.52 3.13
C VAL A 87 11.40 -19.65 3.94
N GLN A 88 12.53 -19.38 4.60
CA GLN A 88 13.22 -20.36 5.44
C GLN A 88 12.53 -20.58 6.80
N GLN A 89 11.65 -19.67 7.19
CA GLN A 89 10.96 -19.71 8.48
C GLN A 89 9.63 -20.47 8.39
N ASP A 90 8.80 -20.13 7.41
CA ASP A 90 7.52 -20.79 7.15
C ASP A 90 7.18 -20.69 5.66
N LEU A 91 7.60 -21.70 4.90
CA LEU A 91 7.35 -21.79 3.47
C LEU A 91 5.85 -21.77 3.14
N LYS A 92 5.02 -22.48 3.91
CA LYS A 92 3.58 -22.61 3.63
C LYS A 92 2.86 -21.28 3.80
N ALA A 93 3.18 -20.54 4.86
CA ALA A 93 2.63 -19.20 5.08
C ALA A 93 3.06 -18.24 3.97
N VAL A 94 4.34 -18.26 3.58
CA VAL A 94 4.86 -17.43 2.47
C VAL A 94 4.15 -17.74 1.15
N GLU A 95 4.02 -19.03 0.80
CA GLU A 95 3.30 -19.44 -0.42
C GLU A 95 1.84 -18.99 -0.40
N SER A 96 1.15 -19.15 0.74
CA SER A 96 -0.23 -18.69 0.89
C SER A 96 -0.37 -17.19 0.69
N ILE A 97 0.53 -16.39 1.28
CA ILE A 97 0.55 -14.92 1.11
C ILE A 97 0.75 -14.56 -0.37
N VAL A 98 1.72 -15.18 -1.04
CA VAL A 98 2.04 -14.88 -2.45
C VAL A 98 0.88 -15.25 -3.36
N VAL A 99 0.21 -16.39 -3.13
CA VAL A 99 -0.97 -16.80 -3.88
C VAL A 99 -2.11 -15.79 -3.69
N HIS A 100 -2.43 -15.42 -2.45
CA HIS A 100 -3.47 -14.45 -2.16
C HIS A 100 -3.15 -13.04 -2.69
N SER A 101 -1.88 -12.64 -2.63
CA SER A 101 -1.42 -11.38 -3.19
C SER A 101 -1.58 -11.35 -4.70
N LYS A 102 -1.20 -12.42 -5.43
CA LYS A 102 -1.36 -12.49 -6.89
C LYS A 102 -2.83 -12.50 -7.32
N ASP A 103 -3.70 -13.18 -6.58
CA ASP A 103 -5.15 -13.11 -6.79
C ASP A 103 -5.66 -11.67 -6.63
N LEU A 104 -5.26 -10.99 -5.55
CA LEU A 104 -5.61 -9.60 -5.32
C LEU A 104 -5.09 -8.66 -6.40
N MET A 105 -3.84 -8.83 -6.86
CA MET A 105 -3.28 -8.05 -7.97
C MET A 105 -4.16 -8.17 -9.22
N THR A 106 -4.60 -9.39 -9.53
CA THR A 106 -5.49 -9.66 -10.67
C THR A 106 -6.83 -8.97 -10.51
N ARG A 107 -7.42 -9.02 -9.30
CA ARG A 107 -8.69 -8.34 -8.99
C ARG A 107 -8.57 -6.82 -9.06
N VAL A 108 -7.45 -6.25 -8.59
CA VAL A 108 -7.16 -4.80 -8.69
C VAL A 108 -7.05 -4.37 -10.14
N LEU A 109 -6.34 -5.12 -10.99
CA LEU A 109 -6.21 -4.80 -12.42
C LEU A 109 -7.58 -4.79 -13.13
N ASN A 110 -8.44 -5.74 -12.77
CA ASN A 110 -9.78 -5.90 -13.35
C ASN A 110 -10.85 -4.99 -12.73
N ALA A 111 -10.56 -4.26 -11.66
CA ALA A 111 -11.52 -3.36 -11.02
C ALA A 111 -11.99 -2.26 -11.99
N SER A 112 -13.28 -1.97 -12.03
CA SER A 112 -13.84 -0.96 -12.94
C SER A 112 -13.95 0.42 -12.31
N SER A 113 -13.90 0.48 -10.97
CA SER A 113 -14.06 1.70 -10.19
C SER A 113 -13.15 1.72 -8.95
N PHE A 114 -13.08 2.87 -8.30
CA PHE A 114 -12.42 3.02 -7.00
C PHE A 114 -13.16 2.27 -5.87
N ASP A 115 -14.48 2.15 -5.96
CA ASP A 115 -15.29 1.41 -4.99
C ASP A 115 -15.01 -0.10 -5.09
N ASP A 116 -14.82 -0.63 -6.31
CA ASP A 116 -14.40 -2.01 -6.53
C ASP A 116 -13.05 -2.30 -5.88
N ILE A 117 -12.12 -1.35 -5.94
CA ILE A 117 -10.82 -1.45 -5.26
C ILE A 117 -11.02 -1.42 -3.75
N SER A 118 -11.80 -0.47 -3.23
CA SER A 118 -12.04 -0.34 -1.79
C SER A 118 -12.66 -1.60 -1.17
N ALA A 119 -13.54 -2.30 -1.89
CA ALA A 119 -14.09 -3.59 -1.45
C ALA A 119 -13.03 -4.69 -1.24
N LEU A 120 -11.83 -4.56 -1.81
CA LEU A 120 -10.73 -5.51 -1.66
C LEU A 120 -9.91 -5.30 -0.37
N GLU A 121 -10.08 -4.16 0.32
CA GLU A 121 -9.30 -3.79 1.52
C GLU A 121 -9.30 -4.90 2.57
N THR A 122 -10.49 -5.42 2.91
CA THR A 122 -10.64 -6.46 3.93
C THR A 122 -9.90 -7.74 3.53
N THR A 123 -9.90 -8.06 2.24
CA THR A 123 -9.18 -9.23 1.73
C THR A 123 -7.67 -9.01 1.81
N PHE A 124 -7.18 -7.84 1.39
CA PHE A 124 -5.76 -7.49 1.54
C PHE A 124 -5.31 -7.55 3.00
N ARG A 125 -6.09 -6.98 3.92
CA ARG A 125 -5.78 -6.98 5.35
C ARG A 125 -5.69 -8.39 5.92
N THR A 126 -6.70 -9.22 5.67
CA THR A 126 -6.84 -10.55 6.28
C THR A 126 -5.96 -11.62 5.65
N LYS A 127 -5.69 -11.53 4.34
CA LYS A 127 -4.97 -12.56 3.58
C LYS A 127 -3.52 -12.21 3.27
N VAL A 128 -3.13 -10.94 3.39
CA VAL A 128 -1.76 -10.50 3.08
C VAL A 128 -1.16 -9.76 4.28
N SER A 129 -1.73 -8.62 4.68
CA SER A 129 -1.10 -7.74 5.68
C SER A 129 -0.93 -8.40 7.05
N LEU A 130 -1.99 -8.97 7.63
CA LEU A 130 -1.91 -9.63 8.93
C LEU A 130 -0.95 -10.84 8.93
N PRO A 131 -1.03 -11.77 7.95
CA PRO A 131 -0.05 -12.85 7.85
C PRO A 131 1.42 -12.37 7.72
N VAL A 132 1.67 -11.28 6.98
CA VAL A 132 3.01 -10.69 6.89
C VAL A 132 3.48 -10.17 8.26
N TYR A 133 2.59 -9.55 9.03
CA TYR A 133 2.90 -9.11 10.39
C TYR A 133 3.20 -10.28 11.31
N ASP A 134 2.45 -11.37 11.22
CA ASP A 134 2.69 -12.57 12.00
C ASP A 134 4.05 -13.20 11.69
N LEU A 135 4.41 -13.28 10.40
CA LEU A 135 5.73 -13.75 9.97
C LEU A 135 6.85 -12.86 10.53
N PHE A 136 6.67 -11.55 10.46
CA PHE A 136 7.62 -10.59 11.02
C PHE A 136 7.76 -10.73 12.54
N LEU A 137 6.66 -10.84 13.28
CA LEU A 137 6.69 -11.02 14.74
C LEU A 137 7.39 -12.33 15.14
N GLN A 138 7.17 -13.40 14.39
CA GLN A 138 7.86 -14.67 14.62
C GLN A 138 9.37 -14.57 14.28
N TYR A 139 9.73 -13.88 13.19
CA TYR A 139 11.13 -13.61 12.82
C TYR A 139 11.85 -12.84 13.94
N MET A 140 11.17 -11.83 14.48
CA MET A 140 11.63 -11.02 15.60
C MET A 140 11.88 -11.83 16.87
N LYS A 141 10.93 -12.68 17.24
CA LYS A 141 11.05 -13.58 18.40
C LYS A 141 12.23 -14.54 18.26
N LYS A 142 12.44 -15.14 17.08
CA LYS A 142 13.59 -16.01 16.83
C LYS A 142 14.93 -15.27 16.88
N SER A 143 14.93 -13.99 16.54
CA SER A 143 16.15 -13.17 16.47
C SER A 143 16.65 -12.65 17.82
N ASN A 144 15.96 -12.97 18.94
CA ASN A 144 16.28 -12.51 20.31
C ASN A 144 16.50 -11.00 20.40
N ILE A 145 15.76 -10.22 19.61
CA ILE A 145 15.80 -8.76 19.68
C ILE A 145 14.82 -8.34 20.78
N PRO A 146 15.27 -7.66 21.85
CA PRO A 146 14.36 -7.22 22.91
C PRO A 146 13.32 -6.26 22.32
N MET A 147 12.04 -6.61 22.46
CA MET A 147 10.93 -5.70 22.20
C MET A 147 10.80 -4.78 23.42
N VAL A 148 11.00 -3.47 23.21
CA VAL A 148 10.78 -2.42 24.22
C VAL A 148 9.33 -1.98 24.18
#